data_AF-T1BUE6-F1
#
_entry.id   AF-T1BUE6-F1
#
_cell.length_a   1.000
_cell.length_b   1.000
_cell.length_c   1.000
_cell.angle_alpha   90.00
_cell.angle_beta   90.00
_cell.angle_gamma   90.00
#
_symmetry.space_group_name_H-M   'P 1'
#
loop_
_entity.id
_entity.type
_entity.pdbx_description
1 polymer ?
#
loop_
_entity_poly.entity_id
_entity_poly.type
_entity_poly.pdbx_seq_one_letter_code
_entity_poly.pdbx_strand_id
1 'polypeptide(L)' 'LGMAAIRANATVRYFKCSTLLERIGTARLDGSYRSFVTKLSRIDVVVIDDWGLSPITVNGARELLDIIDDRVG' A
#
# COMPACT_ATOMS: atom_id res chain seq x y z
N LEU A 1 -5.20 16.01 3.41
CA LEU A 1 -3.77 15.62 3.37
C LEU A 1 -3.25 15.42 1.94
N GLY A 2 -3.84 14.53 1.13
CA GLY A 2 -3.37 14.28 -0.25
C GLY A 2 -3.25 15.53 -1.14
N MET A 3 -4.22 16.44 -1.10
CA MET A 3 -4.17 17.71 -1.87
C MET A 3 -3.05 18.66 -1.41
N ALA A 4 -2.61 18.59 -0.16
CA ALA A 4 -1.50 19.42 0.33
C ALA A 4 -0.14 18.87 -0.13
N ALA A 5 0.01 17.55 -0.17
CA ALA A 5 1.23 16.89 -0.66
C ALA A 5 1.44 17.08 -2.17
N ILE A 6 0.37 17.02 -2.98
CA ILE A 6 0.45 17.31 -4.42
C ILE A 6 0.95 18.74 -4.68
N ARG A 7 0.51 19.71 -3.87
CA ARG A 7 0.99 21.11 -3.95
C ARG A 7 2.45 21.28 -3.52
N ALA A 8 2.99 20.33 -2.75
CA ALA A 8 4.41 20.26 -2.41
C ALA A 8 5.22 19.45 -3.44
N ASN A 9 4.65 19.16 -4.62
CA ASN A 9 5.26 18.36 -5.68
C ASN A 9 5.59 16.91 -5.27
N ALA A 10 4.96 16.40 -4.21
CA ALA A 10 5.12 15.04 -3.74
C ALA A 10 4.23 14.07 -4.52
N THR A 11 4.74 12.88 -4.77
CA THR A 11 3.99 11.78 -5.37
C THR A 11 3.00 11.21 -4.35
N VAL A 12 1.72 11.19 -4.71
CA VAL A 12 0.64 10.66 -3.86
C VAL A 12 -0.06 9.50 -4.55
N ARG A 13 -0.24 8.39 -3.84
CA ARG A 13 -0.97 7.22 -4.34
C ARG A 13 -2.05 6.84 -3.33
N TYR A 14 -3.29 6.73 -3.82
CA TYR A 14 -4.44 6.32 -3.02
C TYR A 14 -4.78 4.86 -3.30
N PHE A 15 -5.08 4.11 -2.25
CA PHE A 15 -5.60 2.76 -2.31
C PHE A 15 -6.79 2.56 -1.37
N LYS A 16 -7.78 1.79 -1.79
CA LYS A 16 -8.72 1.15 -0.88
C LYS A 16 -8.03 -0.05 -0.24
N CYS A 17 -8.26 -0.27 1.06
CA CYS A 17 -7.64 -1.35 1.83
C CYS A 17 -7.88 -2.72 1.17
N SER A 18 -9.13 -3.04 0.82
CA SER A 18 -9.51 -4.31 0.18
C SER A 18 -8.77 -4.56 -1.14
N THR A 19 -8.74 -3.56 -2.04
CA THR A 19 -8.04 -3.66 -3.32
C THR A 19 -6.52 -3.75 -3.17
N LEU A 20 -5.96 -3.08 -2.14
CA LEU A 20 -4.53 -3.18 -1.85
C LEU A 20 -4.15 -4.59 -1.40
N LEU A 21 -4.94 -5.16 -0.49
CA LEU A 21 -4.74 -6.54 -0.01
C LEU A 21 -4.86 -7.57 -1.14
N GLU A 22 -5.85 -7.42 -2.01
CA GLU A 22 -6.00 -8.27 -3.20
C GLU A 22 -4.79 -8.18 -4.12
N ARG A 23 -4.33 -6.95 -4.42
CA ARG A 23 -3.14 -6.72 -5.26
C ARG A 23 -1.89 -7.33 -4.66
N ILE A 24 -1.71 -7.23 -3.34
CA ILE A 24 -0.60 -7.86 -2.62
C ILE A 24 -0.67 -9.38 -2.77
N GLY A 25 -1.85 -9.97 -2.56
CA GLY A 25 -2.08 -11.40 -2.74
C GLY A 25 -1.73 -11.88 -4.15
N THR A 26 -2.24 -11.20 -5.18
CA THR A 26 -1.93 -11.50 -6.58
C THR A 26 -0.44 -11.36 -6.88
N ALA A 27 0.19 -10.28 -6.41
CA ALA A 27 1.62 -10.03 -6.64
C ALA A 27 2.53 -11.10 -6.01
N ARG A 28 2.08 -11.74 -4.93
CA ARG A 28 2.79 -12.88 -4.34
C ARG A 28 2.67 -14.13 -5.22
N LEU A 29 1.47 -14.40 -5.73
CA LEU A 29 1.20 -15.58 -6.56
C LEU A 29 1.93 -15.52 -7.91
N ASP A 30 2.06 -14.35 -8.50
CA ASP A 30 2.75 -14.15 -9.80
C ASP A 30 4.24 -13.78 -9.66
N GLY A 31 4.75 -13.65 -8.44
CA GLY A 31 6.16 -13.30 -8.15
C GLY A 31 6.50 -11.81 -8.32
N SER A 32 5.54 -10.95 -8.65
CA SER A 32 5.75 -9.51 -8.85
C SER A 32 5.81 -8.69 -7.55
N TYR A 33 5.59 -9.31 -6.39
CA TYR A 33 5.50 -8.65 -5.08
C TYR A 33 6.66 -7.68 -4.82
N ARG A 34 7.91 -8.13 -5.02
CA ARG A 34 9.09 -7.28 -4.77
C ARG A 34 9.12 -6.03 -5.65
N SER A 35 8.68 -6.16 -6.91
CA SER A 35 8.56 -5.02 -7.82
C SER A 35 7.43 -4.08 -7.39
N PHE A 36 6.31 -4.63 -6.91
CA PHE A 36 5.22 -3.85 -6.36
C PHE A 36 5.65 -3.03 -5.14
N VAL A 37 6.32 -3.65 -4.16
CA VAL A 37 6.82 -2.96 -2.96
C VAL A 37 7.87 -1.90 -3.33
N THR A 38 8.80 -2.20 -4.23
CA THR A 38 9.81 -1.23 -4.72
C THR A 38 9.17 -0.03 -5.41
N LYS A 39 8.09 -0.23 -6.16
CA LYS A 39 7.33 0.89 -6.76
C LYS A 39 6.61 1.68 -5.69
N LEU A 40 6.03 0.99 -4.70
CA LEU A 40 5.31 1.62 -3.63
C LEU A 40 6.24 2.47 -2.77
N SER A 41 7.43 2.00 -2.39
CA SER A 41 8.41 2.72 -1.56
C SER A 41 8.89 4.04 -2.17
N ARG A 42 8.88 4.16 -3.50
CA ARG A 42 9.21 5.41 -4.22
C ARG A 42 8.13 6.48 -4.16
N ILE A 43 6.92 6.13 -3.72
CA ILE A 43 5.83 7.10 -3.54
C ILE A 43 6.02 7.81 -2.22
N ASP A 44 6.00 9.14 -2.22
CA ASP A 44 6.22 9.96 -1.02
C ASP A 44 5.07 9.78 0.00
N VAL A 45 3.82 9.79 -0.49
CA VAL A 45 2.63 9.65 0.35
C VAL A 45 1.72 8.55 -0.19
N VAL A 46 1.50 7.50 0.61
CA VAL A 46 0.52 6.46 0.33
C VAL A 46 -0.67 6.66 1.26
N VAL A 47 -1.85 6.86 0.68
CA VAL A 47 -3.10 6.98 1.44
C VAL A 47 -3.85 5.67 1.29
N ILE A 48 -4.17 5.04 2.42
CA ILE A 48 -4.99 3.82 2.48
C ILE A 48 -6.27 4.17 3.21
N ASP A 49 -7.40 3.88 2.56
CA ASP A 49 -8.74 4.22 3.03
C ASP A 49 -9.66 2.98 2.98
N ASP A 50 -10.92 3.10 3.42
CA ASP A 50 -11.89 2.00 3.47
C ASP A 50 -11.46 0.83 4.40
N TRP A 51 -10.75 1.13 5.49
CA TRP A 51 -10.41 0.13 6.52
C TRP A 51 -11.69 -0.42 7.16
N GLY A 52 -11.85 -1.75 7.18
CA GLY A 52 -12.96 -2.42 7.87
C GLY A 52 -14.28 -2.52 7.09
N LEU A 53 -14.37 -2.00 5.87
CA LEU A 53 -15.52 -2.24 4.96
C LEU A 53 -15.50 -3.64 4.34
N SER A 54 -14.37 -4.33 4.42
CA SER A 54 -14.23 -5.76 4.11
C SER A 54 -13.35 -6.40 5.17
N PRO A 55 -13.56 -7.70 5.51
CA PRO A 55 -12.75 -8.37 6.50
C PRO A 55 -11.27 -8.34 6.13
N ILE A 56 -10.46 -7.70 6.96
CA ILE A 56 -9.01 -7.75 6.83
C ILE A 56 -8.56 -9.07 7.44
N THR A 57 -8.00 -9.95 6.62
CA THR A 57 -7.46 -11.22 7.10
C THR A 57 -6.19 -10.96 7.90
N VAL A 58 -5.86 -11.85 8.85
CA VAL A 58 -4.63 -11.75 9.65
C VAL A 58 -3.38 -11.70 8.75
N ASN A 59 -3.36 -12.49 7.67
CA ASN A 59 -2.27 -12.45 6.69
C ASN A 59 -2.22 -11.11 5.96
N GLY A 60 -3.36 -10.56 5.52
CA GLY A 60 -3.41 -9.26 4.88
C GLY A 60 -2.90 -8.13 5.78
N ALA A 61 -3.28 -8.15 7.06
CA ALA A 61 -2.79 -7.19 8.05
C ALA A 61 -1.26 -7.29 8.24
N ARG A 62 -0.72 -8.50 8.32
CA ARG A 62 0.74 -8.71 8.44
C ARG A 62 1.48 -8.19 7.21
N GLU A 63 0.97 -8.47 6.01
CA GLU A 63 1.59 -7.99 4.77
C GLU A 63 1.57 -6.46 4.66
N LEU A 64 0.49 -5.81 5.12
CA LEU A 64 0.44 -4.35 5.20
C LEU A 64 1.48 -3.81 6.18
N LEU A 65 1.68 -4.48 7.31
CA LEU A 65 2.68 -4.09 8.30
C LEU A 65 4.10 -4.20 7.72
N ASP A 66 4.43 -5.31 7.06
CA ASP A 66 5.74 -5.51 6.43
C ASP A 66 6.05 -4.41 5.41
N ILE A 67 5.05 -4.01 4.60
CA ILE A 67 5.19 -2.92 3.62
C ILE A 67 5.39 -1.56 4.30
N ILE A 68 4.77 -1.33 5.46
CA ILE A 68 4.92 -0.10 6.23
C ILE A 68 6.33 -0.06 6.84
N ASP A 69 6.79 -1.16 7.43
CA ASP A 69 8.12 -1.28 8.02
C ASP A 69 9.22 -1.06 6.97
N ASP A 70 9.08 -1.67 5.78
CA ASP A 70 9.99 -1.47 4.63
C ASP A 70 10.09 -0.01 4.14
N ARG A 71 9.12 0.85 4.49
CA ARG A 71 9.11 2.26 4.11
C ARG A 71 9.65 3.19 5.20
N VAL A 72 9.68 2.72 6.45
CA VAL A 72 10.13 3.49 7.61
C VAL A 72 11.58 3.14 7.98
N GLY A 73 12.03 1.91 7.68
CA GLY A 73 13.44 1.48 7.77
C GLY A 73 14.30 2.01 6.64
#